data_AF-A0A257PAV4-F1
#
_entry.id   AF-A0A257PAV4-F1
#
_cell.length_a   1.000
_cell.length_b   1.000
_cell.length_c   1.000
_cell.angle_alpha   90.00
_cell.angle_beta   90.00
_cell.angle_gamma   90.00
#
_symmetry.space_group_name_H-M   'P 1'
#
loop_
_entity.id
_entity.type
_entity.pdbx_description
1 polymer ?
#
loop_
_entity_poly.entity_id
_entity_poly.type
_entity_poly.pdbx_seq_one_letter_code
_entity_poly.pdbx_strand_id
1 'polypeptide(L)'
;MSERVIPIVDHQYAASVPQIPAHAADVQAQPTDRLRRPLHDLRISVTDRCNFRCTYCMPKEIFDKHYEFLRHTDLLSFEEITRAARVFVDLGVRKIRLTGGEPLLRKNLERLVEMLHALRTLNGTPPELTLTTNGSILARKAQQLKDAGLD
;
A
#
# COMPACT_ATOMS: atom_id res chain seq x y z
N MET A 1 -2.40 -43.52 10.12
CA MET A 1 -1.87 -42.13 10.15
C MET A 1 -2.97 -41.27 10.71
N SER A 2 -2.80 -40.72 11.92
CA SER A 2 -3.83 -39.91 12.55
C SER A 2 -3.99 -38.59 11.79
N GLU A 3 -5.21 -38.32 11.32
CA GLU A 3 -5.56 -37.01 10.78
C GLU A 3 -5.41 -35.97 11.90
N ARG A 4 -4.33 -35.19 11.85
CA ARG A 4 -4.21 -33.97 12.64
C ARG A 4 -5.05 -32.91 11.94
N VAL A 5 -6.29 -32.78 12.37
CA VAL A 5 -7.12 -31.62 12.06
C VAL A 5 -6.56 -30.45 12.86
N ILE A 6 -5.92 -29.49 12.18
CA ILE A 6 -5.52 -28.21 12.77
C ILE A 6 -6.68 -27.24 12.50
N PRO A 7 -7.47 -26.85 13.52
CA PRO A 7 -8.53 -25.88 13.32
C PRO A 7 -7.88 -24.52 12.99
N ILE A 8 -8.17 -23.98 11.81
CA ILE A 8 -7.84 -22.60 11.49
C ILE A 8 -8.91 -21.73 12.17
N VAL A 9 -8.59 -21.21 13.34
CA VAL A 9 -9.43 -20.22 14.03
C VAL A 9 -9.16 -18.87 13.38
N ASP A 10 -10.16 -18.31 12.72
CA ASP A 10 -10.08 -16.98 12.12
C ASP A 10 -10.11 -15.90 13.21
N HIS A 11 -8.94 -15.58 13.76
CA HIS A 11 -8.77 -14.54 14.77
C HIS A 11 -8.93 -13.11 14.24
N GLN A 12 -9.17 -12.92 12.93
CA GLN A 12 -9.38 -11.58 12.37
C GLN A 12 -10.59 -10.87 12.99
N TYR A 13 -11.58 -11.63 13.46
CA TYR A 13 -12.77 -11.10 14.14
C TYR A 13 -12.71 -11.13 15.68
N ALA A 14 -11.68 -11.74 16.27
CA ALA A 14 -11.51 -11.85 17.72
C ALA A 14 -10.62 -10.74 18.31
N ALA A 15 -9.97 -9.93 17.47
CA ALA A 15 -9.22 -8.78 17.92
C ALA A 15 -10.18 -7.73 18.49
N SER A 16 -10.04 -7.41 19.78
CA SER A 16 -10.71 -6.27 20.40
C SER A 16 -10.40 -5.02 19.58
N VAL A 17 -11.45 -4.27 19.20
CA VAL A 17 -11.31 -2.99 18.51
C VAL A 17 -10.33 -2.13 19.32
N PRO A 18 -9.20 -1.68 18.73
CA PRO A 18 -8.24 -0.87 19.46
C PRO A 18 -8.96 0.37 20.01
N GLN A 19 -8.81 0.61 21.31
CA GLN A 19 -9.38 1.79 21.96
C GLN A 19 -8.68 3.03 21.38
N ILE A 20 -9.42 3.81 20.60
CA ILE A 20 -8.92 5.07 20.03
C ILE A 20 -9.05 6.14 21.12
N PRO A 21 -7.93 6.78 21.54
CA PRO A 21 -8.00 7.89 22.48
C PRO A 21 -8.92 8.99 21.98
N ALA A 22 -9.77 9.54 22.87
CA ALA A 22 -10.66 10.65 22.53
C ALA A 22 -9.90 11.92 22.10
N HIS A 23 -8.64 12.04 22.53
CA HIS A 23 -7.72 13.10 22.13
C HIS A 23 -6.43 12.46 21.63
N ALA A 24 -6.03 12.80 20.40
CA ALA A 24 -4.69 12.49 19.94
C ALA A 24 -3.70 13.23 20.84
N ALA A 25 -2.71 12.51 21.40
CA ALA A 25 -1.58 13.18 22.03
C ALA A 25 -0.90 14.07 20.98
N ASP A 26 -0.50 15.28 21.36
CA ASP A 26 0.33 16.12 20.50
C ASP A 26 1.59 15.31 20.14
N VAL A 27 1.71 14.97 18.86
CA VAL A 27 2.92 14.33 18.33
C VAL A 27 3.97 15.43 18.22
N GLN A 28 4.61 15.74 19.35
CA GLN A 28 5.60 16.82 19.45
C GLN A 28 6.90 16.51 18.69
N ALA A 29 7.13 15.25 18.33
CA ALA A 29 8.31 14.81 17.60
C ALA A 29 7.97 13.73 16.58
N GLN A 30 8.67 13.73 15.44
CA GLN A 30 8.54 12.67 14.44
C GLN A 30 8.79 11.29 15.07
N PRO A 31 7.92 10.30 14.83
CA PRO A 31 8.06 8.98 15.41
C PRO A 31 9.36 8.35 14.91
N THR A 32 10.04 7.71 15.85
CA THR A 32 11.20 6.87 15.59
C THR A 32 10.94 5.48 16.11
N ASP A 33 11.57 4.49 15.48
CA ASP A 33 11.54 3.13 16.00
C ASP A 33 12.52 2.93 17.17
N ARG A 34 12.62 1.71 17.69
CA ARG A 34 13.53 1.37 18.82
C ARG A 34 15.01 1.56 18.49
N LEU A 35 15.37 1.64 17.22
CA LEU A 35 16.73 1.89 16.75
C LEU A 35 16.94 3.37 16.40
N ARG A 36 15.98 4.24 16.73
CA ARG A 36 15.98 5.68 16.45
C ARG A 36 15.97 6.02 14.96
N ARG A 37 15.42 5.14 14.11
CA ARG A 37 15.22 5.43 12.67
C ARG A 37 13.92 6.22 12.50
N PRO A 38 13.93 7.35 11.76
CA PRO A 38 12.72 8.14 11.55
C PRO A 38 11.78 7.48 10.55
N LEU A 39 10.48 7.74 10.71
CA LEU A 39 9.47 7.38 9.74
C LEU A 39 9.55 8.32 8.52
N HIS A 40 10.06 7.83 7.40
CA HIS A 40 10.31 8.63 6.19
C HIS A 40 9.58 8.12 4.94
N ASP A 41 9.55 6.80 4.76
CA ASP A 41 9.02 6.15 3.55
C ASP A 41 7.74 5.36 3.87
N LEU A 42 6.72 5.54 3.05
CA LEU A 42 5.51 4.72 3.06
C LEU A 42 5.42 3.87 1.80
N ARG A 43 5.44 2.55 1.95
CA ARG A 43 5.25 1.59 0.85
C ARG A 43 3.80 1.11 0.83
N ILE A 44 3.10 1.38 -0.27
CA ILE A 44 1.67 1.05 -0.42
C ILE A 44 1.51 -0.03 -1.49
N SER A 45 1.11 -1.22 -1.06
CA SER A 45 0.71 -2.32 -1.96
C SER A 45 -0.74 -2.10 -2.41
N VAL A 46 -0.96 -1.80 -3.69
CA VAL A 46 -2.30 -1.46 -4.21
C VAL A 46 -3.08 -2.67 -4.74
N THR A 47 -2.40 -3.81 -4.90
CA THR A 47 -2.98 -5.05 -5.43
C THR A 47 -2.06 -6.22 -5.11
N ASP A 48 -2.63 -7.41 -4.95
CA ASP A 48 -1.93 -8.69 -4.80
C ASP A 48 -1.73 -9.43 -6.14
N ARG A 49 -2.36 -8.94 -7.21
CA ARG A 49 -2.28 -9.55 -8.55
C ARG A 49 -1.06 -9.06 -9.33
N CYS A 50 -0.42 -9.97 -10.06
CA CYS A 50 0.63 -9.67 -11.03
C CYS A 50 0.36 -10.40 -12.35
N ASN A 51 0.75 -9.79 -13.47
CA ASN A 51 0.69 -10.42 -14.79
C ASN A 51 1.92 -11.30 -15.09
N PHE A 52 2.95 -11.25 -14.24
CA PHE A 52 4.12 -12.14 -14.32
C PHE A 52 4.06 -13.23 -13.26
N ARG A 53 4.88 -14.27 -13.46
CA ARG A 53 5.08 -15.41 -12.54
C ARG A 53 6.57 -15.65 -12.35
N CYS A 54 7.25 -14.68 -11.78
CA CYS A 54 8.69 -14.74 -11.52
C CYS A 54 8.97 -15.85 -10.50
N THR A 55 9.92 -16.73 -10.79
CA THR A 55 10.26 -17.90 -9.96
C THR A 55 10.61 -17.56 -8.51
N TYR A 56 11.21 -16.39 -8.28
CA TYR A 56 11.63 -15.93 -6.96
C TYR A 56 10.55 -15.16 -6.17
N CYS A 57 9.38 -14.87 -6.79
CA CYS A 57 8.37 -13.99 -6.19
C CYS A 57 6.97 -14.60 -6.25
N MET A 58 6.49 -14.94 -7.46
CA MET A 58 5.20 -15.56 -7.68
C MET A 58 5.36 -16.84 -8.53
N PRO A 59 5.97 -17.90 -7.97
CA PRO A 59 6.20 -19.16 -8.67
C PRO A 59 4.86 -19.79 -9.09
N LYS A 60 4.82 -20.39 -10.28
CA LYS A 60 3.59 -20.93 -10.88
C LYS A 60 3.04 -22.12 -10.12
N GLU A 61 3.90 -22.84 -9.42
CA GLU A 61 3.58 -24.00 -8.59
C GLU A 61 2.74 -23.61 -7.37
N ILE A 62 2.82 -22.34 -6.94
CA ILE A 62 2.05 -21.79 -5.82
C ILE A 62 0.91 -20.89 -6.34
N PHE A 63 1.21 -19.97 -7.27
CA PHE A 63 0.27 -18.99 -7.80
C PHE A 63 -0.33 -19.44 -9.13
N ASP A 64 -0.93 -20.62 -9.11
CA ASP A 64 -1.56 -21.25 -10.27
C ASP A 64 -2.94 -20.64 -10.58
N LYS A 65 -3.74 -21.33 -11.40
CA LYS A 65 -5.10 -20.89 -11.77
C LYS A 65 -6.14 -21.03 -10.65
N HIS A 66 -5.82 -21.78 -9.60
CA HIS A 66 -6.67 -22.04 -8.44
C HIS A 66 -6.32 -21.14 -7.25
N TYR A 67 -5.18 -20.43 -7.32
CA TYR A 67 -4.81 -19.46 -6.30
C TYR A 67 -5.86 -18.34 -6.16
N GLU A 68 -6.40 -18.21 -4.96
CA GLU A 68 -7.41 -17.20 -4.64
C GLU A 68 -6.74 -15.88 -4.26
N PHE A 69 -6.81 -14.92 -5.18
CA PHE A 69 -6.43 -13.53 -4.92
C PHE A 69 -7.54 -12.81 -4.13
N LEU A 70 -7.15 -11.79 -3.36
CA LEU A 70 -8.07 -10.92 -2.62
C LEU A 70 -9.19 -10.41 -3.51
N ARG A 71 -10.42 -10.40 -2.98
CA ARG A 71 -11.55 -9.82 -3.71
C ARG A 71 -11.36 -8.30 -3.74
N HIS A 72 -12.01 -7.64 -4.70
CA HIS A 72 -11.89 -6.19 -4.81
C HIS A 72 -12.31 -5.45 -3.54
N THR A 73 -13.33 -5.97 -2.84
CA THR A 73 -13.85 -5.45 -1.57
C THR A 73 -12.89 -5.61 -0.39
N ASP A 74 -11.93 -6.51 -0.48
CA ASP A 74 -10.95 -6.76 0.59
C ASP A 74 -9.70 -5.87 0.41
N LEU A 75 -9.59 -5.18 -0.72
CA LEU A 75 -8.53 -4.20 -0.99
C LEU A 75 -9.00 -2.82 -0.54
N LEU A 76 -8.12 -2.06 0.12
CA LEU A 76 -8.41 -0.68 0.49
C LEU A 76 -8.85 0.13 -0.72
N SER A 77 -9.89 0.94 -0.53
CA SER A 77 -10.29 1.99 -1.46
C SER A 77 -9.20 3.05 -1.57
N PHE A 78 -9.23 3.86 -2.63
CA PHE A 78 -8.25 4.94 -2.78
C PHE A 78 -8.44 6.00 -1.71
N GLU A 79 -9.68 6.25 -1.31
CA GLU A 79 -10.06 7.13 -0.22
C GLU A 79 -9.46 6.67 1.12
N GLU A 80 -9.50 5.37 1.43
CA GLU A 80 -8.86 4.80 2.62
C GLU A 80 -7.33 4.88 2.57
N ILE A 81 -6.73 4.57 1.41
CA ILE A 81 -5.29 4.69 1.20
C ILE A 81 -4.85 6.15 1.41
N THR A 82 -5.54 7.11 0.81
CA THR A 82 -5.23 8.54 0.94
C THR A 82 -5.44 9.03 2.36
N ARG A 83 -6.48 8.55 3.06
CA ARG A 83 -6.68 8.86 4.49
C ARG A 83 -5.50 8.37 5.33
N ALA A 84 -5.07 7.12 5.14
CA ALA A 84 -3.92 6.58 5.85
C ALA A 84 -2.64 7.35 5.50
N ALA A 85 -2.39 7.57 4.21
CA ALA A 85 -1.22 8.31 3.73
C ALA A 85 -1.15 9.72 4.31
N ARG A 86 -2.28 10.42 4.45
CA ARG A 86 -2.33 11.74 5.11
C ARG A 86 -1.80 11.68 6.53
N VAL A 87 -2.29 10.74 7.34
CA VAL A 87 -1.82 10.54 8.71
C VAL A 87 -0.32 10.26 8.74
N PHE A 88 0.19 9.43 7.84
CA PHE A 88 1.62 9.14 7.75
C PHE A 88 2.45 10.36 7.34
N VAL A 89 1.94 11.18 6.42
CA VAL A 89 2.59 12.42 5.97
C VAL A 89 2.62 13.44 7.11
N ASP A 90 1.55 13.55 7.90
CA ASP A 90 1.49 14.39 9.11
C ASP A 90 2.48 13.90 10.19
N LEU A 91 2.85 12.61 10.17
CA LEU A 91 3.89 12.03 11.02
C LEU A 91 5.32 12.17 10.44
N GLY A 92 5.49 12.80 9.27
CA GLY A 92 6.81 13.09 8.70
C GLY A 92 7.23 12.22 7.51
N VAL A 93 6.35 11.34 7.00
CA VAL A 93 6.60 10.66 5.71
C VAL A 93 6.74 11.69 4.60
N ARG A 94 7.80 11.53 3.79
CA ARG A 94 8.10 12.40 2.64
C ARG A 94 8.03 11.67 1.31
N LYS A 95 8.16 10.35 1.32
CA LYS A 95 8.20 9.53 0.12
C LYS A 95 7.12 8.45 0.19
N ILE A 96 6.33 8.34 -0.87
CA ILE A 96 5.32 7.29 -1.02
C ILE A 96 5.69 6.43 -2.22
N ARG A 97 5.86 5.14 -1.99
CA ARG A 97 6.17 4.15 -3.03
C ARG A 97 4.96 3.25 -3.29
N LEU A 98 4.39 3.37 -4.48
CA LEU A 98 3.34 2.49 -4.97
C LEU A 98 3.94 1.18 -5.50
N THR A 99 3.35 0.07 -5.08
CA THR A 99 3.77 -1.30 -5.43
C THR A 99 2.58 -2.25 -5.37
N GLY A 100 2.83 -3.56 -5.36
CA GLY A 100 1.82 -4.60 -5.25
C GLY A 100 2.40 -5.95 -5.64
N GLY A 101 1.59 -6.75 -6.34
CA GLY A 101 2.07 -7.56 -7.44
C GLY A 101 2.52 -6.63 -8.59
N GLU A 102 1.66 -6.40 -9.57
CA GLU A 102 1.88 -5.37 -10.59
C GLU A 102 0.89 -4.20 -10.38
N PRO A 103 1.35 -3.04 -9.87
CA PRO A 103 0.47 -1.93 -9.52
C PRO A 103 -0.33 -1.41 -10.73
N LEU A 104 0.23 -1.44 -11.94
CA LEU A 104 -0.46 -0.95 -13.14
C LEU A 104 -1.71 -1.78 -13.51
N LEU A 105 -1.91 -2.96 -12.90
CA LEU A 105 -3.13 -3.76 -13.03
C LEU A 105 -4.29 -3.23 -12.18
N ARG A 106 -4.01 -2.36 -11.19
CA ARG A 106 -5.05 -1.69 -10.41
C ARG A 106 -5.71 -0.64 -11.29
N LYS A 107 -7.00 -0.83 -11.59
CA LYS A 107 -7.77 0.10 -12.42
C LYS A 107 -7.76 1.50 -11.81
N ASN A 108 -7.67 2.51 -12.69
CA ASN A 108 -7.70 3.92 -12.35
C ASN A 108 -6.58 4.37 -11.38
N LEU A 109 -5.42 3.73 -11.41
CA LEU A 109 -4.30 4.04 -10.50
C LEU A 109 -3.90 5.53 -10.54
N GLU A 110 -4.00 6.17 -11.69
CA GLU A 110 -3.78 7.61 -11.88
C GLU A 110 -4.60 8.48 -10.90
N ARG A 111 -5.85 8.10 -10.58
CA ARG A 111 -6.66 8.80 -9.58
C ARG A 111 -6.06 8.71 -8.17
N LEU A 112 -5.50 7.56 -7.81
CA LEU A 112 -4.79 7.42 -6.54
C LEU A 112 -3.55 8.31 -6.51
N VAL A 113 -2.80 8.38 -7.62
CA VAL A 113 -1.63 9.26 -7.74
C VAL A 113 -2.05 10.72 -7.55
N GLU A 114 -3.11 11.20 -8.21
CA GLU A 114 -3.65 12.57 -8.02
C GLU A 114 -4.00 12.85 -6.55
N MET A 115 -4.72 11.91 -5.92
CA MET A 115 -5.13 12.04 -4.51
C MET A 115 -3.94 12.10 -3.55
N LEU A 116 -2.87 11.34 -3.83
CA LEU A 116 -1.65 11.36 -3.03
C LEU A 116 -0.80 12.60 -3.31
N HIS A 117 -0.73 13.06 -4.55
CA HIS A 117 0.02 14.24 -4.96
C HIS A 117 -0.59 15.52 -4.36
N ALA A 118 -1.89 15.53 -4.09
CA ALA A 118 -2.58 16.62 -3.40
C ALA A 118 -2.23 16.73 -1.90
N LEU A 119 -1.63 15.70 -1.28
CA LEU A 119 -1.18 15.75 0.11
C LEU A 119 -0.02 16.72 0.28
N ARG A 120 0.13 17.29 1.48
CA ARG A 120 1.22 18.21 1.80
C ARG A 120 1.99 17.68 2.99
N THR A 121 3.31 17.55 2.82
CA THR A 121 4.24 17.21 3.90
C THR A 121 4.32 18.35 4.91
N LEU A 122 5.00 18.10 6.02
CA LEU A 122 5.29 19.12 7.05
C LEU A 122 6.00 20.36 6.49
N ASN A 123 6.65 20.25 5.33
CA ASN A 123 7.33 21.37 4.65
C ASN A 123 6.41 22.11 3.65
N GLY A 124 5.13 21.73 3.56
CA GLY A 124 4.17 22.33 2.62
C GLY A 124 4.32 21.86 1.16
N THR A 125 5.18 20.88 0.87
CA THR A 125 5.37 20.33 -0.48
C THR A 125 4.63 19.01 -0.68
N PRO A 126 4.28 18.62 -1.92
CA PRO A 126 3.84 17.26 -2.21
C PRO A 126 4.86 16.21 -1.72
N PRO A 127 4.41 15.01 -1.28
CA PRO A 127 5.32 13.89 -1.06
C PRO A 127 5.89 13.39 -2.40
N GLU A 128 7.13 12.90 -2.40
CA GLU A 128 7.74 12.26 -3.57
C GLU A 128 6.99 10.96 -3.88
N LEU A 129 6.35 10.90 -5.05
CA LEU A 129 5.57 9.74 -5.48
C LEU A 129 6.38 8.87 -6.43
N THR A 130 6.65 7.63 -6.02
CA THR A 130 7.42 6.67 -6.82
C THR A 130 6.61 5.41 -7.11
N LEU A 131 6.84 4.79 -8.26
CA LEU A 131 6.18 3.55 -8.67
C LEU A 131 7.22 2.44 -8.88
N THR A 132 6.93 1.24 -8.40
CA THR A 132 7.71 0.04 -8.73
C THR A 132 6.84 -0.92 -9.56
N THR A 133 7.16 -1.07 -10.83
CA THR A 133 6.43 -1.85 -11.84
C THR A 133 7.40 -2.71 -12.65
N ASN A 134 6.93 -3.84 -13.18
CA ASN A 134 7.66 -4.61 -14.18
C ASN A 134 7.70 -3.93 -15.57
N GLY A 135 6.95 -2.84 -15.76
CA GLY A 135 6.99 -1.99 -16.94
C GLY A 135 6.18 -2.48 -18.14
N SER A 136 5.58 -3.68 -18.08
CA SER A 136 4.89 -4.33 -19.21
C SER A 136 3.77 -3.51 -19.85
N ILE A 137 3.13 -2.61 -19.09
CA ILE A 137 2.08 -1.71 -19.58
C ILE A 137 2.40 -0.22 -19.36
N LEU A 138 3.64 0.10 -18.99
CA LEU A 138 4.05 1.47 -18.68
C LEU A 138 3.90 2.40 -19.89
N ALA A 139 4.27 1.95 -21.09
CA ALA A 139 4.18 2.77 -22.30
C ALA A 139 2.78 3.36 -22.55
N ARG A 140 1.72 2.67 -22.13
CA ARG A 140 0.33 3.13 -22.28
C ARG A 140 -0.13 4.05 -21.16
N LYS A 141 0.49 3.97 -19.98
CA LYS A 141 0.08 4.69 -18.77
C LYS A 141 1.04 5.81 -18.34
N ALA A 142 2.25 5.86 -18.89
CA ALA A 142 3.30 6.75 -18.45
C ALA A 142 2.86 8.22 -18.44
N GLN A 143 2.24 8.69 -19.53
CA GLN A 143 1.79 10.08 -19.62
C GLN A 143 0.72 10.39 -18.58
N GLN A 144 -0.32 9.55 -18.48
CA GLN A 144 -1.40 9.74 -17.50
C GLN A 144 -0.88 9.75 -16.05
N LEU A 145 0.09 8.89 -15.74
CA LEU A 145 0.72 8.86 -14.42
C LEU A 145 1.57 10.11 -14.16
N LYS A 146 2.28 10.60 -15.17
CA LYS A 146 3.06 11.84 -15.06
C LYS A 146 2.15 13.04 -14.86
N ASP A 147 1.07 13.14 -15.63
CA ASP A 147 0.07 14.20 -15.53
C ASP A 147 -0.63 14.19 -14.16
N ALA A 148 -0.84 12.99 -13.59
CA ALA A 148 -1.39 12.81 -12.25
C ALA A 148 -0.43 13.22 -11.11
N GLY A 149 0.84 13.50 -11.41
CA GLY A 149 1.84 13.93 -10.43
C GLY A 149 2.79 12.83 -9.92
N LEU A 150 2.96 11.74 -10.68
CA LEU A 150 4.04 10.78 -10.44
C LEU A 150 5.40 11.39 -10.85
N ASP A 151 6.42 11.24 -10.01
CA ASP A 151 7.74 11.87 -10.22
C ASP A 151 8.68 11.00 -11.07
#